data_AF-A0A1B8B139-F1
#
_entry.id   AF-A0A1B8B139-F1
#
_cell.length_a   1.000
_cell.length_b   1.000
_cell.length_c   1.000
_cell.angle_alpha   90.00
_cell.angle_beta   90.00
_cell.angle_gamma   90.00
#
_symmetry.space_group_name_H-M   'P 1'
#
loop_
_entity.id
_entity.type
_entity.pdbx_description
1 polymer ?
#
loop_
_entity_poly.entity_id
_entity_poly.type
_entity_poly.pdbx_seq_one_letter_code
_entity_poly.pdbx_strand_id
1 'polypeptide(L)'
;MRARYRKHVATKAQIPALVDTVLERLANQKELGEEGIDDPWLFLPNLRDDVLRTIHSLSERERIWQRVRAVVEQNSNVRTSQREGRSGEVGRAWEWIGPVAGEGARRRRTGRVSLGPDLHTDSPETSKATPEVKKWEESRPLY
;
A
#
# COMPACT_ATOMS: atom_id res chain seq x y z
N MET A 1 17.58 -34.91 14.27
CA MET A 1 16.77 -33.73 14.67
C MET A 1 17.30 -32.39 14.18
N ARG A 2 18.61 -32.10 14.22
CA ARG A 2 19.16 -30.75 13.93
C ARG A 2 18.97 -30.23 12.49
N ALA A 3 18.98 -31.11 11.48
CA ALA A 3 18.87 -30.68 10.08
C ALA A 3 17.50 -30.07 9.72
N ARG A 4 16.41 -30.64 10.22
CA ARG A 4 15.04 -30.10 9.99
C ARG A 4 14.88 -28.73 10.67
N TYR A 5 15.41 -28.58 11.87
CA TYR A 5 15.39 -27.31 12.60
C TYR A 5 16.16 -26.21 11.86
N ARG A 6 17.38 -26.49 11.39
CA ARG A 6 18.19 -25.53 10.62
C ARG A 6 17.49 -25.09 9.33
N LYS A 7 16.87 -26.03 8.60
CA LYS A 7 16.04 -25.69 7.43
C LYS A 7 14.88 -24.77 7.82
N HIS A 8 14.15 -25.06 8.90
CA HIS A 8 13.06 -24.19 9.34
C HIS A 8 13.50 -22.78 9.73
N VAL A 9 14.67 -22.64 10.36
CA VAL A 9 15.24 -21.33 10.72
C VAL A 9 15.65 -20.55 9.47
N ALA A 10 16.34 -21.21 8.53
CA ALA A 10 16.72 -20.59 7.27
C ALA A 10 15.51 -20.13 6.45
N THR A 11 14.47 -20.98 6.33
CA THR A 11 13.23 -20.60 5.66
C THR A 11 12.54 -19.43 6.37
N LYS A 12 12.59 -19.36 7.71
CA LYS A 12 12.00 -18.24 8.47
C LYS A 12 12.74 -16.93 8.22
N ALA A 13 14.07 -16.97 8.11
CA ALA A 13 14.89 -15.78 7.86
C ALA A 13 14.64 -15.15 6.48
N GLN A 14 14.17 -15.94 5.51
CA GLN A 14 13.86 -15.45 4.16
C GLN A 14 12.50 -14.75 4.05
N ILE A 15 11.57 -15.02 4.98
CA ILE A 15 10.19 -14.49 4.89
C ILE A 15 10.16 -12.96 4.90
N PRO A 16 10.85 -12.25 5.81
CA PRO A 16 10.81 -10.78 5.82
C PRO A 16 11.28 -10.19 4.48
N ALA A 17 12.37 -10.69 3.92
CA ALA A 17 12.87 -10.21 2.63
C ALA A 17 11.87 -10.44 1.48
N LEU A 18 11.19 -11.60 1.46
CA LEU A 18 10.15 -11.89 0.48
C LEU A 18 8.92 -11.00 0.68
N VAL A 19 8.55 -10.69 1.93
CA VAL A 19 7.49 -9.73 2.24
C VAL A 19 7.86 -8.36 1.70
N ASP A 20 9.08 -7.87 1.95
CA ASP A 20 9.53 -6.57 1.46
C ASP A 20 9.45 -6.49 -0.08
N THR A 21 9.86 -7.55 -0.78
CA THR A 21 9.70 -7.65 -2.26
C THR A 21 8.24 -7.58 -2.69
N VAL A 22 7.32 -8.24 -1.98
CA VAL A 22 5.87 -8.17 -2.28
C VAL A 22 5.35 -6.75 -2.09
N LEU A 23 5.71 -6.09 -0.98
CA LEU A 23 5.22 -4.75 -0.67
C LEU A 23 5.75 -3.72 -1.69
N GLU A 24 7.02 -3.81 -2.07
CA GLU A 24 7.62 -2.99 -3.13
C GLU A 24 6.89 -3.19 -4.46
N ARG A 25 6.63 -4.44 -4.85
CA ARG A 25 5.90 -4.75 -6.08
C ARG A 25 4.49 -4.18 -6.09
N LEU A 26 3.77 -4.30 -4.97
CA LEU A 26 2.42 -3.73 -4.83
C LEU A 26 2.42 -2.20 -4.88
N ALA A 27 3.41 -1.55 -4.26
CA ALA A 27 3.57 -0.10 -4.32
C ALA A 27 3.83 0.37 -5.75
N ASN A 28 4.75 -0.28 -6.47
CA ASN A 28 5.04 0.02 -7.87
C ASN A 28 3.82 -0.22 -8.78
N GLN A 29 3.04 -1.28 -8.53
CA GLN A 29 1.81 -1.53 -9.31
C GLN A 29 0.79 -0.41 -9.11
N LYS A 30 0.64 0.09 -7.88
CA LYS A 30 -0.27 1.22 -7.64
C LYS A 30 0.18 2.45 -8.44
N GLU A 31 1.47 2.74 -8.52
CA GLU A 31 1.97 3.85 -9.36
C GLU A 31 1.60 3.67 -10.84
N LEU A 32 1.76 2.45 -11.38
CA LEU A 32 1.33 2.13 -12.75
C LEU A 32 -0.19 2.28 -12.95
N GLY A 33 -0.98 1.94 -11.92
CA GLY A 33 -2.43 2.11 -11.93
C GLY A 33 -2.88 3.57 -11.86
N GLU A 34 -2.18 4.41 -11.10
CA GLU A 34 -2.43 5.86 -11.04
C GLU A 34 -2.09 6.54 -12.37
N GLU A 35 -1.08 6.04 -13.10
CA GLU A 35 -0.73 6.50 -14.45
C GLU A 35 -1.68 5.95 -15.53
N GLY A 36 -2.60 5.05 -15.17
CA GLY A 36 -3.55 4.43 -16.10
C GLY A 36 -2.92 3.44 -17.08
N ILE A 37 -1.68 3.02 -16.82
CA ILE A 37 -0.93 2.08 -17.68
C ILE A 37 -1.44 0.66 -17.43
N ASP A 38 -1.63 0.28 -16.16
CA ASP A 38 -2.03 -1.06 -15.76
C ASP A 38 -3.09 -1.03 -14.64
N ASP A 39 -3.57 -2.19 -14.20
CA ASP A 39 -4.51 -2.29 -13.10
C ASP A 39 -3.80 -2.07 -11.74
N PRO A 40 -4.35 -1.29 -10.79
CA PRO A 40 -3.68 -0.96 -9.52
C PRO A 40 -3.60 -2.14 -8.51
N TRP A 41 -4.03 -3.33 -8.92
CA TRP A 41 -4.04 -4.54 -8.10
C TRP A 41 -3.33 -5.69 -8.79
N LEU A 42 -2.86 -6.66 -8.00
CA LEU A 42 -2.23 -7.88 -8.51
C LEU A 42 -2.92 -9.12 -7.97
N PHE A 43 -3.10 -10.12 -8.84
CA PHE A 43 -3.64 -11.42 -8.45
C PHE A 43 -2.66 -12.21 -7.58
N LEU A 44 -3.19 -12.88 -6.55
CA LEU A 44 -2.39 -13.66 -5.61
C LEU A 44 -1.58 -14.80 -6.28
N PRO A 45 -2.14 -15.59 -7.22
CA PRO A 45 -1.38 -16.61 -7.92
C PRO A 45 -0.17 -16.04 -8.66
N ASN A 46 -0.37 -14.92 -9.37
CA ASN A 46 0.69 -14.26 -10.14
C ASN A 46 1.79 -13.73 -9.21
N LEU A 47 1.41 -13.07 -8.10
CA LEU A 47 2.36 -12.61 -7.08
C LEU A 47 3.15 -13.75 -6.45
N ARG A 48 2.49 -14.86 -6.10
CA ARG A 48 3.14 -16.03 -5.54
C ARG A 48 4.21 -16.56 -6.49
N ASP A 49 3.82 -16.74 -7.75
CA ASP A 49 4.70 -17.33 -8.73
C ASP A 49 5.83 -16.39 -9.11
N ASP A 50 5.62 -15.07 -9.07
CA ASP A 50 6.65 -14.04 -9.27
C ASP A 50 7.69 -13.97 -8.14
N VAL A 51 7.24 -13.95 -6.90
CA VAL A 51 8.13 -13.80 -5.73
C VAL A 51 8.89 -15.08 -5.44
N LEU A 52 8.28 -16.24 -5.74
CA LEU A 52 8.86 -17.56 -5.46
C LEU A 52 9.45 -18.24 -6.70
N ARG A 53 9.80 -17.48 -7.75
CA ARG A 53 10.44 -17.98 -8.99
C ARG A 53 11.72 -18.79 -8.72
N THR A 54 12.46 -18.42 -7.68
CA THR A 54 13.73 -19.06 -7.28
C THR A 54 13.53 -20.36 -6.48
N ILE A 55 12.29 -20.65 -6.06
CA ILE A 55 11.96 -21.83 -5.25
C ILE A 55 11.32 -22.90 -6.15
N HIS A 56 12.05 -23.98 -6.37
CA HIS A 56 11.67 -25.08 -7.26
C HIS A 56 10.85 -26.18 -6.57
N SER A 57 10.83 -26.22 -5.24
CA SER A 57 10.01 -27.17 -4.48
C SER A 57 8.60 -26.62 -4.30
N LEU A 58 7.59 -27.31 -4.86
CA LEU A 58 6.18 -26.91 -4.75
C LEU A 58 5.69 -26.89 -3.30
N SER A 59 6.09 -27.88 -2.49
CA SER A 59 5.69 -27.97 -1.08
C SER A 59 6.34 -26.87 -0.23
N GLU A 60 7.57 -26.48 -0.56
CA GLU A 60 8.26 -25.38 0.10
C GLU A 60 7.68 -24.02 -0.31
N ARG A 61 7.39 -23.85 -1.60
CA ARG A 61 6.72 -22.67 -2.16
C ARG A 61 5.43 -22.37 -1.41
N GLU A 62 4.54 -23.35 -1.33
CA GLU A 62 3.25 -23.19 -0.66
C GLU A 62 3.42 -22.86 0.84
N ARG A 63 4.34 -23.53 1.52
CA ARG A 63 4.63 -23.28 2.94
C ARG A 63 5.17 -21.87 3.22
N ILE A 64 6.04 -21.37 2.35
CA ILE A 64 6.59 -20.02 2.46
C ILE A 64 5.50 -19.01 2.14
N TRP A 65 4.76 -19.22 1.06
CA TRP A 65 3.68 -18.35 0.62
C TRP A 65 2.63 -18.14 1.71
N GLN A 66 2.20 -19.20 2.39
CA GLN A 66 1.25 -19.10 3.50
C GLN A 66 1.72 -18.16 4.61
N ARG A 67 3.02 -18.13 4.91
CA ARG A 67 3.58 -17.25 5.94
C ARG A 67 3.72 -15.82 5.45
N VAL A 68 4.22 -15.62 4.23
CA VAL A 68 4.29 -14.30 3.59
C VAL A 68 2.89 -13.69 3.54
N ARG A 69 1.90 -14.48 3.12
CA ARG A 69 0.50 -14.09 3.05
C ARG A 69 -0.05 -13.64 4.40
N ALA A 70 0.19 -14.39 5.46
CA ALA A 70 -0.26 -14.02 6.80
C ALA A 70 0.33 -12.69 7.27
N VAL A 71 1.59 -12.38 6.93
CA VAL A 71 2.24 -11.11 7.29
C VAL A 71 1.73 -9.96 6.43
N VAL A 72 1.58 -10.17 5.12
CA VAL A 72 1.11 -9.12 4.19
C VAL A 72 -0.36 -8.76 4.46
N GLU A 73 -1.23 -9.73 4.76
CA GLU A 73 -2.64 -9.46 5.10
C GLU A 73 -2.80 -8.70 6.44
N GLN A 74 -1.80 -8.74 7.32
CA GLN A 74 -1.77 -7.93 8.55
C GLN A 74 -1.31 -6.48 8.31
N ASN A 75 -0.76 -6.19 7.13
CA ASN A 75 -0.32 -4.84 6.78
C ASN A 75 -1.53 -3.96 6.45
N SER A 76 -1.73 -2.89 7.20
CA SER A 76 -2.83 -1.94 7.00
C SER A 76 -2.76 -1.20 5.66
N ASN A 77 -1.60 -1.19 5.00
CA ASN A 77 -1.41 -0.59 3.68
C ASN A 77 -1.79 -1.52 2.53
N VAL A 78 -2.20 -2.76 2.81
CA VAL A 78 -2.62 -3.73 1.79
C VAL A 78 -4.10 -4.05 1.95
N ARG A 79 -4.85 -3.92 0.86
CA ARG A 79 -6.26 -4.29 0.79
C ARG A 79 -6.42 -5.60 0.02
N THR A 80 -7.19 -6.53 0.58
CA THR A 80 -7.62 -7.75 -0.12
C THR A 80 -8.98 -7.56 -0.73
N SER A 81 -9.13 -7.89 -2.02
CA SER A 81 -10.41 -7.85 -2.73
C SER A 81 -10.52 -8.98 -3.75
N GLN A 82 -11.75 -9.27 -4.21
CA GLN A 82 -11.95 -10.05 -5.44
C GLN A 82 -12.04 -9.09 -6.61
N ARG A 83 -11.33 -9.42 -7.69
CA ARG A 83 -11.26 -8.62 -8.91
C ARG A 83 -11.37 -9.54 -10.12
N GLU A 84 -11.90 -8.98 -11.20
CA GLU A 84 -11.90 -9.58 -12.53
C GLU A 84 -10.82 -8.88 -13.35
N GLY A 85 -9.90 -9.64 -13.92
CA GLY A 85 -8.82 -9.13 -14.75
C GLY A 85 -9.30 -8.86 -16.17
N ARG A 86 -8.50 -8.13 -16.96
CA ARG A 86 -8.78 -7.87 -18.38
C ARG A 86 -8.89 -9.15 -19.22
N SER A 87 -8.28 -10.24 -18.75
CA SER A 87 -8.36 -11.58 -19.33
C SER A 87 -9.67 -12.32 -19.01
N GLY A 88 -10.56 -11.74 -18.20
CA GLY A 88 -11.77 -12.39 -17.69
C GLY A 88 -11.50 -13.34 -16.51
N GLU A 89 -10.28 -13.37 -15.98
CA GLU A 89 -9.96 -14.17 -14.80
C GLU A 89 -10.50 -13.50 -13.54
N VAL A 90 -11.31 -14.22 -12.75
CA VAL A 90 -11.80 -13.75 -11.46
C VAL A 90 -10.96 -14.39 -10.36
N GLY A 91 -10.37 -13.54 -9.51
CA GLY A 91 -9.45 -14.01 -8.50
C GLY A 91 -9.36 -13.10 -7.29
N ARG A 92 -8.71 -13.61 -6.25
CA ARG A 92 -8.30 -12.79 -5.11
C ARG A 92 -7.11 -11.93 -5.56
N ALA A 93 -7.22 -10.64 -5.30
CA ALA A 93 -6.21 -9.65 -5.62
C ALA A 93 -5.82 -8.84 -4.38
N TRP A 94 -4.59 -8.34 -4.41
CA TRP A 94 -4.06 -7.38 -3.46
C TRP A 94 -3.80 -6.04 -4.12
N GLU A 95 -4.11 -4.99 -3.38
CA GLU A 95 -3.97 -3.61 -3.78
C GLU A 95 -3.21 -2.86 -2.69
N TRP A 96 -2.23 -2.04 -3.08
CA TRP A 96 -1.58 -1.12 -2.17
C TRP A 96 -2.45 0.11 -1.96
N ILE A 97 -2.85 0.36 -0.72
CA ILE A 97 -3.62 1.56 -0.32
C ILE A 97 -2.77 2.57 0.45
N GLY A 98 -1.51 2.22 0.74
CA GLY A 98 -0.55 3.09 1.40
C GLY A 98 -0.06 4.24 0.53
N PRO A 99 0.73 5.17 1.11
CA PRO A 99 1.42 6.18 0.33
C PRO A 99 2.44 5.52 -0.62
N VAL A 100 2.51 5.99 -1.85
CA VAL A 100 3.60 5.67 -2.78
C VAL A 100 4.67 6.76 -2.80
N ALA A 101 5.86 6.46 -3.32
CA ALA A 101 6.95 7.41 -3.34
C ALA A 101 6.53 8.68 -4.11
N GLY A 102 6.60 9.84 -3.45
CA GLY A 102 6.12 11.11 -4.02
C GLY A 102 4.65 11.46 -3.73
N GLU A 103 3.83 10.55 -3.22
CA GLU A 103 2.43 10.83 -2.86
C GLU A 103 2.30 11.71 -1.61
N GLY A 104 3.27 11.63 -0.69
CA GLY A 104 3.34 12.53 0.48
C GLY A 104 3.43 14.01 0.12
N ALA A 105 3.92 14.34 -1.08
CA ALA A 105 3.90 15.69 -1.64
C ALA A 105 2.58 15.98 -2.39
N ARG A 106 1.98 14.99 -3.07
CA ARG A 106 0.72 15.15 -3.82
C ARG A 106 -0.51 15.26 -2.91
N ARG A 107 -0.64 14.44 -1.85
CA ARG A 107 -1.76 14.55 -0.87
C ARG A 107 -1.72 15.86 -0.08
N ARG A 108 -0.54 16.46 0.13
CA ARG A 108 -0.44 17.82 0.70
C ARG A 108 -0.96 18.92 -0.24
N ARG A 109 -1.05 18.66 -1.55
CA ARG A 109 -1.67 19.58 -2.52
C ARG A 109 -3.18 19.38 -2.70
N THR A 110 -3.72 18.24 -2.30
CA THR A 110 -5.18 17.99 -2.33
C THR A 110 -5.86 18.32 -1.00
N GLY A 111 -5.27 19.22 -0.21
CA GLY A 111 -5.92 19.86 0.92
C GLY A 111 -6.91 20.92 0.43
N ARG A 112 -8.16 20.50 0.18
CA ARG A 112 -9.36 21.35 0.22
C ARG A 112 -9.31 22.62 -0.65
N VAL A 113 -9.48 22.47 -1.96
CA VAL A 113 -10.08 23.56 -2.77
C VAL A 113 -11.57 23.61 -2.47
N SER A 114 -11.96 24.43 -1.49
CA SER A 114 -13.34 24.91 -1.39
C SER A 114 -13.58 25.83 -2.59
N LEU A 115 -14.24 25.33 -3.63
CA LEU A 115 -14.75 26.14 -4.73
C LEU A 115 -15.93 26.97 -4.18
N GLY A 116 -15.64 28.15 -3.66
CA GLY A 116 -16.64 29.20 -3.40
C GLY A 116 -16.76 30.10 -4.64
N PRO A 117 -17.96 30.53 -5.07
CA PRO A 117 -18.15 31.28 -6.30
C PRO A 117 -18.21 32.78 -6.01
N ASP A 118 -17.08 33.49 -5.96
CA ASP A 118 -17.12 34.96 -5.85
C ASP A 118 -16.05 35.59 -6.74
N LEU A 119 -16.46 35.93 -7.97
CA LEU A 119 -15.78 36.89 -8.82
C LEU A 119 -15.99 38.29 -8.21
N HIS A 120 -14.95 38.88 -7.65
CA HIS A 120 -14.84 40.33 -7.59
C HIS A 120 -13.39 40.76 -7.82
N THR A 121 -13.21 41.39 -8.97
CA THR A 121 -12.07 42.19 -9.39
C THR A 121 -11.86 43.34 -8.39
N ASP A 122 -10.68 43.41 -7.75
CA ASP A 122 -9.76 44.55 -7.82
C ASP A 122 -8.59 44.36 -6.82
N SER A 123 -7.41 44.81 -7.22
CA SER A 123 -6.14 44.82 -6.49
C SER A 123 -5.80 46.28 -6.11
N PRO A 124 -4.75 46.62 -5.34
CA PRO A 124 -4.03 45.95 -4.23
C PRO A 124 -4.07 46.80 -2.93
N GLU A 125 -3.75 46.26 -1.75
CA GLU A 125 -2.89 46.94 -0.75
C GLU A 125 -2.54 46.11 0.50
N THR A 126 -1.26 46.20 0.84
CA THR A 126 -0.53 45.88 2.07
C THR A 126 -1.33 45.82 3.37
N SER A 127 -1.33 44.66 4.07
CA SER A 127 -1.14 44.64 5.55
C SER A 127 -0.72 43.26 6.05
N LYS A 128 0.32 43.23 6.89
CA LYS A 128 0.79 42.07 7.65
C LYS A 128 -0.29 41.64 8.66
N ALA A 129 -0.67 40.36 8.66
CA ALA A 129 -1.36 39.75 9.78
C ALA A 129 -0.90 38.29 9.95
N THR A 130 -0.30 38.01 11.09
CA THR A 130 0.11 36.69 11.59
C THR A 130 -1.06 35.70 11.62
N PRO A 131 -0.87 34.42 11.23
CA PRO A 131 -1.91 33.42 11.40
C PRO A 131 -1.99 32.96 12.87
N GLU A 132 -3.11 33.27 13.50
CA GLU A 132 -3.50 32.82 14.84
C GLU A 132 -3.61 31.29 14.87
N VAL A 133 -2.83 30.67 15.75
CA VAL A 133 -2.84 29.23 15.99
C VAL A 133 -4.10 28.88 16.78
N LYS A 134 -5.10 28.32 16.10
CA LYS A 134 -6.33 27.82 16.73
C LYS A 134 -6.00 26.58 17.59
N LYS A 135 -5.99 26.81 18.90
CA LYS A 135 -5.82 25.83 19.96
C LYS A 135 -7.00 24.85 19.94
N TRP A 136 -6.72 23.58 19.70
CA TRP A 136 -7.71 22.50 19.82
C TRP A 136 -8.03 22.30 21.30
N GLU A 137 -9.23 22.64 21.74
CA GLU A 137 -9.71 22.28 23.07
C GLU A 137 -10.17 20.83 23.07
N GLU A 138 -9.40 20.02 23.79
CA GLU A 138 -9.64 18.62 24.08
C GLU A 138 -10.75 18.53 25.13
N SER A 139 -11.96 18.18 24.70
CA SER A 139 -13.08 17.89 25.61
C SER A 139 -12.79 16.62 26.40
N ARG A 140 -12.34 16.79 27.65
CA ARG A 140 -12.27 15.71 28.64
C ARG A 140 -13.68 15.20 28.97
N PRO A 141 -13.88 13.88 29.11
CA PRO A 141 -15.18 13.31 29.44
C PRO A 141 -15.57 13.64 30.89
N LEU A 142 -16.85 13.92 31.10
CA LEU A 142 -17.48 13.90 32.42
C LEU A 142 -18.35 12.65 32.54
N TYR A 143 -18.00 11.88 33.57
CA TYR A 143 -18.58 10.67 34.16
C TYR A 143 -18.41 9.33 33.44
#